data_AF-A0A1S2EXC3-F1
#
_entry.id   AF-A0A1S2EXC3-F1
#
_cell.length_a   1.000
_cell.length_b   1.000
_cell.length_c   1.000
_cell.angle_alpha   90.00
_cell.angle_beta   90.00
_cell.angle_gamma   90.00
#
_symmetry.space_group_name_H-M   'P 1'
#
loop_
_entity.id
_entity.type
_entity.pdbx_description
1 polymer ?
#
loop_
_entity_poly.entity_id
_entity_poly.type
_entity_poly.pdbx_seq_one_letter_code
_entity_poly.pdbx_strand_id
1 'polypeptide(L)' 'MKEDERILSLDHYEHGIVINALNTLRNGLIGERRSTDAVDDLLLKTIDAPYRKAKHRSQHAAR' A
#
# COMPACT_ATOMS: atom_id res chain seq x y z
N MET A 1 -15.03 8.72 18.21
CA MET A 1 -15.72 8.49 16.93
C MET A 1 -15.00 7.32 16.28
N LYS A 2 -15.69 6.32 15.72
CA LYS A 2 -14.99 5.25 14.98
C LYS A 2 -14.44 5.90 13.72
N GLU A 3 -13.12 6.00 13.63
CA GLU A 3 -12.46 6.42 12.39
C GLU A 3 -12.83 5.39 11.32
N ASP A 4 -13.41 5.86 10.21
CA ASP A 4 -13.83 4.99 9.13
C ASP A 4 -12.59 4.45 8.41
N GLU A 5 -12.24 3.19 8.68
CA GLU A 5 -11.17 2.50 7.97
C GLU A 5 -11.63 2.02 6.58
N ARG A 6 -10.70 2.05 5.61
CA ARG A 6 -10.91 1.52 4.25
C ARG A 6 -9.91 0.40 4.02
N ILE A 7 -10.39 -0.73 3.48
CA ILE A 7 -9.55 -1.86 3.10
C ILE A 7 -9.26 -1.75 1.60
N LEU A 8 -7.98 -1.67 1.25
CA LEU A 8 -7.48 -1.70 -0.13
C LEU A 8 -6.64 -2.97 -0.31
N SER A 9 -6.95 -3.76 -1.33
CA SER A 9 -6.14 -4.93 -1.71
C SER A 9 -5.34 -4.56 -2.96
N LEU A 10 -4.04 -4.81 -2.93
CA LEU A 10 -3.11 -4.52 -4.01
C LEU A 10 -2.43 -5.82 -4.45
N ASP A 11 -2.24 -5.99 -5.75
CA ASP A 11 -1.33 -7.02 -6.25
C ASP A 11 0.14 -6.58 -6.07
N HIS A 12 1.09 -7.45 -6.47
CA HIS A 12 2.51 -7.17 -6.30
C HIS A 12 2.98 -5.93 -7.09
N TYR A 13 2.39 -5.69 -8.26
CA TYR A 13 2.75 -4.57 -9.12
C TYR A 13 2.16 -3.26 -8.59
N GLU A 14 0.88 -3.26 -8.22
CA GLU A 14 0.20 -2.13 -7.61
C GLU A 14 0.84 -1.73 -6.28
N HIS A 15 1.26 -2.69 -5.47
CA HIS A 15 2.00 -2.45 -4.22
C HIS A 15 3.31 -1.69 -4.48
N GLY A 16 4.07 -2.09 -5.50
CA GLY A 16 5.29 -1.40 -5.91
C GLY A 16 5.02 0.03 -6.41
N ILE A 17 3.94 0.24 -7.16
CA ILE A 17 3.52 1.58 -7.62
C ILE A 17 3.23 2.47 -6.42
N VAL A 18 2.45 1.99 -5.44
CA VAL A 18 2.06 2.77 -4.27
C VAL A 18 3.29 3.16 -3.45
N ILE A 19 4.22 2.22 -3.19
CA ILE A 19 5.47 2.53 -2.49
C ILE A 19 6.26 3.62 -3.22
N ASN A 20 6.42 3.49 -4.54
CA ASN A 20 7.18 4.47 -5.32
C ASN A 20 6.52 5.85 -5.35
N ALA A 21 5.19 5.90 -5.44
CA ALA A 21 4.43 7.14 -5.41
C ALA A 21 4.57 7.86 -4.05
N LEU A 22 4.41 7.11 -2.95
CA LEU A 22 4.60 7.65 -1.59
C LEU A 22 6.04 8.13 -1.36
N ASN A 23 7.04 7.38 -1.84
CA ASN A 23 8.44 7.78 -1.73
C ASN A 23 8.75 9.06 -2.53
N THR A 24 8.15 9.20 -3.72
CA THR A 24 8.27 10.40 -4.54
C THR A 24 7.66 11.61 -3.83
N LEU A 25 6.46 11.46 -3.25
CA LEU A 25 5.80 12.49 -2.46
C LEU A 25 6.66 12.91 -1.25
N ARG A 26 7.17 11.92 -0.52
CA ARG A 26 8.05 12.12 0.63
C ARG A 26 9.30 12.91 0.26
N ASN A 27 9.95 12.57 -0.85
CA ASN A 27 11.12 13.30 -1.33
C ASN A 27 10.78 14.75 -1.76
N GLY A 28 9.61 14.97 -2.35
CA GLY A 28 9.11 16.32 -2.64
C GLY A 28 8.94 17.18 -1.37
N LEU A 29 8.28 16.62 -0.35
CA LEU A 29 8.08 17.29 0.94
C LEU A 29 9.41 17.61 1.66
N ILE A 30 10.39 16.71 1.59
CA ILE A 30 11.75 16.99 2.09
C ILE A 30 12.37 18.18 1.35
N GLY A 31 12.24 18.21 0.02
CA GLY A 31 12.72 19.34 -0.80
C GLY A 31 12.06 20.67 -0.41
N GLU A 32 10.79 20.64 -0.04
CA GLU A 32 10.03 21.80 0.45
C GLU A 32 10.29 22.12 1.94
N ARG A 33 11.13 21.35 2.65
CA ARG A 33 11.35 21.44 4.11
C ARG A 33 10.05 21.33 4.93
N ARG A 34 9.12 20.49 4.46
CA ARG A 34 7.85 20.19 5.13
C ARG A 34 7.93 18.87 5.88
N SER A 35 7.08 18.70 6.89
CA SER A 35 6.95 17.44 7.62
C SER A 35 6.53 16.31 6.68
N THR A 36 7.15 15.14 6.84
CA THR A 36 6.85 13.90 6.13
C THR A 36 6.15 12.87 7.00
N ASP A 37 5.88 13.18 8.28
CA ASP A 37 5.45 12.19 9.29
C ASP A 37 4.23 11.38 8.81
N ALA A 38 3.23 12.07 8.25
CA ALA A 38 2.03 11.42 7.72
C ALA A 38 2.31 10.48 6.53
N VAL A 39 3.30 10.81 5.69
CA VAL A 39 3.70 9.98 4.53
C VAL A 39 4.57 8.82 4.99
N ASP A 40 5.45 9.05 5.97
CA ASP A 40 6.30 8.02 6.56
C ASP A 40 5.46 6.94 7.25
N ASP A 41 4.39 7.33 7.97
CA ASP A 41 3.42 6.40 8.56
C ASP A 41 2.71 5.54 7.49
N LEU A 42 2.33 6.14 6.37
CA LEU A 42 1.70 5.42 5.26
C LEU A 42 2.68 4.48 4.56
N LEU A 43 3.94 4.88 4.39
CA LEU A 43 5.00 4.03 3.86
C LEU A 43 5.22 2.81 4.74
N LEU A 44 5.35 2.99 6.06
CA LEU A 44 5.50 1.89 7.01
C LEU A 44 4.31 0.92 6.93
N LYS A 45 3.07 1.45 6.98
CA LYS A 45 1.86 0.63 6.83
C LYS A 45 1.80 -0.13 5.51
N THR A 46 2.25 0.48 4.41
CA THR A 46 2.25 -0.15 3.09
C THR A 46 3.31 -1.23 2.99
N ILE A 47 4.52 -0.98 3.51
CA ILE A 47 5.64 -1.95 3.49
C ILE A 47 5.31 -3.17 4.37
N ASP A 48 4.73 -2.94 5.55
CA ASP A 48 4.38 -4.00 6.49
C ASP A 48 3.07 -4.72 6.12
N ALA A 49 2.36 -4.26 5.10
CA ALA A 49 1.11 -4.86 4.67
C ALA A 49 1.32 -6.34 4.27
N PRO A 50 0.57 -7.28 4.85
CA PRO A 50 0.80 -8.70 4.64
C PRO A 50 0.47 -9.12 3.21
N TYR A 51 1.42 -9.79 2.55
CA TYR A 51 1.20 -10.38 1.24
C TYR A 51 0.39 -11.69 1.35
N ARG A 52 -0.88 -11.66 0.95
CA ARG A 52 -1.67 -12.87 0.77
C ARG A 52 -1.48 -13.39 -0.65
N LYS A 53 -0.65 -14.44 -0.81
CA LYS A 53 -0.62 -15.23 -2.05
C LYS A 53 -2.05 -15.70 -2.33
N ALA A 54 -2.68 -15.18 -3.38
CA ALA A 54 -3.97 -15.67 -3.82
C ALA A 54 -3.81 -17.18 -4.07
N LYS A 55 -4.41 -18.01 -3.21
CA LYS A 55 -4.51 -19.44 -3.47
C LYS A 55 -5.38 -19.54 -4.71
N HIS A 56 -4.78 -19.81 -5.86
CA HIS A 56 -5.47 -20.18 -7.09
C HIS A 56 -6.30 -21.43 -6.75
N ARG A 57 -7.53 -21.26 -6.26
CA ARG A 57 -8.50 -22.35 -6.25
C ARG A 57 -8.83 -22.53 -7.71
N SER A 58 -8.21 -23.52 -8.33
CA SER A 58 -8.61 -24.08 -9.62
C SER A 58 -10.10 -24.41 -9.53
N GLN A 59 -10.94 -23.49 -9.98
CA GLN A 59 -12.34 -23.76 -10.29
C GLN A 59 -12.37 -24.59 -11.58
N HIS A 60 -11.97 -25.84 -11.47
CA HIS A 60 -12.29 -26.85 -12.46
C HIS A 60 -12.75 -28.10 -11.72
N ALA A 61 -13.93 -27.99 -11.13
CA ALA A 61 -14.74 -29.12 -10.74
C ALA A 61 -16.16 -28.83 -11.24
N ALA A 62 -16.60 -29.68 -12.16
CA ALA A 62 -17.97 -29.84 -12.67
C ALA A 62 -18.50 -28.75 -13.63
N ARG A 63 -18.28 -28.97 -14.92
CA ARG A 63 -19.37 -28.95 -15.92
C ARG A 63 -19.25 -30.18 -16.81
#